data_AF-A0AAX2AKU5-F1
#
_entry.id   AF-A0AAX2AKU5-F1
#
_cell.length_a   1.000
_cell.length_b   1.000
_cell.length_c   1.000
_cell.angle_alpha   90.00
_cell.angle_beta   90.00
_cell.angle_gamma   90.00
#
_symmetry.space_group_name_H-M   'P 1'
#
loop_
_entity.id
_entity.type
_entity.pdbx_description
1 polymer ?
#
loop_
_entity_poly.entity_id
_entity_poly.type
_entity_poly.pdbx_seq_one_letter_code
_entity_poly.pdbx_strand_id
1 'polypeptide(L)'
;MIKNFYLFIKEPKAKIGWVHGILACIGALYLSFFSMLSLTYILQQDYAIKILPAMICTPILICSFGIWILFSLTILQALKKILYASLLITLFLIIKGIL
;
A
#
# COMPACT_ATOMS: atom_id res chain seq x y z
N MET A 1 11.60 -15.10 22.48
CA MET A 1 10.51 -14.29 21.86
C MET A 1 10.88 -13.78 20.47
N ILE A 2 11.97 -13.02 20.31
CA ILE A 2 12.43 -12.44 19.03
C ILE A 2 12.68 -13.51 17.93
N LYS A 3 13.30 -14.64 18.30
CA LYS A 3 13.59 -15.74 17.36
C LYS A 3 12.33 -16.33 16.73
N ASN A 4 11.26 -16.49 17.52
CA ASN A 4 9.99 -17.06 17.03
C ASN A 4 9.29 -16.09 16.08
N PHE A 5 9.35 -14.79 16.36
CA PHE A 5 8.79 -13.75 15.48
C PHE A 5 9.54 -13.67 14.14
N TYR A 6 10.86 -13.78 14.17
CA TYR A 6 11.67 -13.78 12.94
C TYR A 6 11.40 -15.01 12.07
N LEU A 7 11.20 -16.17 12.69
CA LEU A 7 10.78 -17.39 11.99
C LEU A 7 9.40 -17.20 11.35
N PHE A 8 8.44 -16.64 12.09
CA PHE A 8 7.09 -16.37 11.62
C PHE A 8 7.03 -15.46 10.39
N ILE A 9 7.79 -14.36 10.37
CA ILE A 9 7.81 -13.43 9.22
C ILE A 9 8.37 -14.08 7.93
N LYS A 10 9.20 -15.11 8.09
CA LYS A 10 9.76 -15.88 6.97
C LYS A 10 8.89 -17.06 6.56
N GLU A 11 7.79 -17.33 7.25
CA GLU A 11 6.92 -18.45 6.89
C GLU A 11 6.32 -18.25 5.50
N PRO A 12 6.17 -19.35 4.73
CA PRO A 12 5.55 -19.31 3.42
C PRO A 12 4.06 -18.99 3.55
N LYS A 13 3.52 -18.21 2.61
CA LYS A 13 2.12 -17.77 2.62
C LYS A 13 1.11 -18.92 2.78
N ALA A 14 1.44 -20.12 2.31
CA ALA A 14 0.59 -21.31 2.40
C ALA A 14 0.26 -21.71 3.85
N LYS A 15 1.14 -21.42 4.82
CA LYS A 15 0.91 -21.74 6.24
C LYS A 15 0.12 -20.67 6.99
N ILE A 16 0.20 -19.42 6.53
CA ILE A 16 -0.24 -18.21 7.23
C ILE A 16 -1.17 -17.35 6.35
N GLY A 17 -1.94 -18.01 5.48
CA GLY A 17 -2.70 -17.36 4.40
C GLY A 17 -3.64 -16.26 4.88
N TRP A 18 -4.31 -16.45 6.03
CA TRP A 18 -5.20 -15.44 6.62
C TRP A 18 -4.45 -14.18 7.05
N VAL A 19 -3.34 -14.33 7.77
CA VAL A 19 -2.52 -13.19 8.22
C VAL A 19 -1.95 -12.45 7.02
N HIS A 20 -1.47 -13.19 6.02
CA HIS A 20 -0.95 -12.62 4.78
C HIS A 20 -2.03 -11.87 3.98
N GLY A 21 -3.25 -12.42 3.92
CA GLY A 21 -4.39 -11.79 3.27
C GLY A 21 -4.82 -10.49 3.96
N ILE A 22 -4.95 -10.50 5.29
CA ILE A 22 -5.27 -9.30 6.09
C ILE A 22 -4.20 -8.23 5.88
N LEU A 23 -2.92 -8.62 5.94
CA LEU A 23 -1.81 -7.70 5.69
C LEU A 23 -1.87 -7.08 4.28
N ALA A 24 -2.22 -7.89 3.27
CA ALA A 24 -2.39 -7.40 1.91
C ALA A 24 -3.54 -6.39 1.78
N CYS A 25 -4.70 -6.66 2.40
CA CYS A 25 -5.84 -5.75 2.40
C CYS A 25 -5.51 -4.42 3.08
N ILE A 26 -4.95 -4.46 4.28
CA ILE A 26 -4.58 -3.25 5.04
C ILE A 26 -3.50 -2.47 4.29
N GLY A 27 -2.47 -3.15 3.78
CA GLY A 27 -1.40 -2.53 3.00
C GLY A 27 -1.91 -1.87 1.72
N ALA A 28 -2.86 -2.50 1.02
CA ALA A 28 -3.46 -1.95 -0.19
C ALA A 28 -4.31 -0.71 0.08
N LEU A 29 -5.15 -0.74 1.12
CA LEU A 29 -5.92 0.42 1.57
C LEU A 29 -4.99 1.58 1.92
N TYR A 30 -3.94 1.31 2.69
CA TYR A 30 -2.94 2.30 3.07
C TYR A 30 -2.25 2.92 1.84
N LEU A 31 -1.68 2.10 0.95
CA LEU A 31 -0.93 2.59 -0.21
C LEU A 31 -1.82 3.35 -1.22
N SER A 32 -3.03 2.86 -1.46
CA SER A 32 -3.98 3.51 -2.37
C SER A 32 -4.43 4.88 -1.84
N PHE A 33 -4.70 4.98 -0.54
CA PHE A 33 -5.04 6.24 0.11
C PHE A 33 -3.93 7.28 -0.06
N PHE A 34 -2.68 6.94 0.30
CA PHE A 34 -1.55 7.86 0.16
C PHE A 34 -1.27 8.21 -1.30
N SER A 35 -1.40 7.26 -2.22
CA SER A 35 -1.21 7.51 -3.65
C SER A 35 -2.24 8.51 -4.17
N MET A 36 -3.51 8.36 -3.80
CA MET A 36 -4.57 9.27 -4.25
C MET A 36 -4.50 10.63 -3.57
N LEU A 37 -4.10 10.69 -2.30
CA LEU A 37 -3.81 11.94 -1.59
C LEU A 37 -2.73 12.76 -2.33
N SER A 38 -1.64 12.11 -2.75
CA SER A 38 -0.60 12.76 -3.55
C SER A 38 -1.16 13.31 -4.87
N LEU A 39 -2.03 12.56 -5.54
CA LEU A 39 -2.60 12.94 -6.82
C LEU A 39 -3.60 14.09 -6.70
N THR A 40 -4.48 14.06 -5.70
CA THR A 40 -5.46 15.14 -5.46
C THR A 40 -4.80 16.46 -5.06
N TYR A 41 -3.64 16.42 -4.41
CA TYR A 41 -2.85 17.62 -4.13
C TYR A 41 -2.28 18.24 -5.42
N ILE A 42 -1.79 17.42 -6.35
CA ILE A 42 -1.19 17.89 -7.61
C ILE A 42 -2.21 18.54 -8.52
N LEU A 43 -3.42 17.98 -8.56
CA LEU A 43 -4.53 18.56 -9.31
C LEU A 43 -4.97 19.85 -8.61
N GLN A 44 -4.41 21.01 -8.95
CA GLN A 44 -4.82 22.32 -8.43
C GLN A 44 -6.19 22.78 -8.99
N GLN A 45 -7.21 21.94 -8.87
CA GLN A 45 -8.55 22.18 -9.41
C GLN A 45 -9.60 22.24 -8.31
N ASP A 46 -10.83 22.56 -8.70
CA ASP A 46 -11.98 22.56 -7.80
C ASP A 46 -12.21 21.19 -7.15
N TYR A 47 -12.79 21.21 -5.95
CA TYR A 47 -13.02 20.01 -5.15
C TYR A 47 -13.82 18.93 -5.90
N ALA A 48 -14.84 19.32 -6.66
CA ALA A 48 -15.65 18.39 -7.45
C ALA A 48 -14.80 17.63 -8.49
N ILE A 49 -13.86 18.32 -9.13
CA ILE A 49 -12.99 17.76 -10.18
C ILE A 49 -11.87 16.91 -9.56
N LYS A 50 -11.48 17.18 -8.31
CA LYS A 50 -10.54 16.33 -7.55
C LYS A 50 -11.17 15.02 -7.05
N ILE A 51 -12.42 15.06 -6.61
CA ILE A 51 -13.09 13.93 -5.98
C ILE A 51 -13.44 12.84 -7.00
N LEU A 52 -13.89 13.23 -8.19
CA LEU A 52 -14.38 12.28 -9.18
C LEU A 52 -13.29 11.28 -9.66
N PRO A 53 -12.07 11.72 -10.01
CA PRO A 53 -10.95 10.82 -10.27
C PRO A 53 -10.56 10.01 -9.02
N ALA A 54 -10.63 10.61 -7.82
CA ALA A 54 -10.31 9.91 -6.59
C ALA A 54 -11.24 8.72 -6.34
N MET A 55 -12.54 8.91 -6.50
CA MET A 55 -13.56 7.87 -6.30
C MET A 55 -13.41 6.70 -7.27
N ILE A 56 -12.99 6.96 -8.51
CA ILE A 56 -12.82 5.91 -9.52
C ILE A 56 -11.45 5.23 -9.36
N CYS A 57 -10.38 5.99 -9.18
CA CYS A 57 -9.02 5.45 -9.12
C CYS A 57 -8.74 4.71 -7.81
N THR A 58 -9.29 5.13 -6.67
CA THR A 58 -9.04 4.46 -5.38
C THR A 58 -9.39 2.97 -5.37
N PRO A 59 -10.59 2.50 -5.76
CA PRO A 59 -10.89 1.06 -5.77
C PRO A 59 -9.98 0.29 -6.74
N ILE A 60 -9.63 0.88 -7.89
CA ILE A 60 -8.71 0.28 -8.86
C ILE A 60 -7.31 0.12 -8.24
N LEU A 61 -6.82 1.15 -7.54
CA LEU A 61 -5.54 1.12 -6.84
C LEU A 61 -5.56 0.12 -5.67
N ILE A 62 -6.64 0.05 -4.89
CA ILE A 62 -6.80 -0.94 -3.82
C ILE A 62 -6.67 -2.35 -4.38
N CYS A 63 -7.39 -2.67 -5.46
CA CYS A 63 -7.31 -3.98 -6.11
C CYS A 63 -5.88 -4.25 -6.64
N SER A 64 -5.28 -3.27 -7.31
CA SER A 64 -3.95 -3.42 -7.91
C SER A 64 -2.86 -3.64 -6.85
N PHE A 65 -2.82 -2.82 -5.80
CA PHE A 65 -1.89 -3.00 -4.69
C PHE A 65 -2.19 -4.30 -3.91
N GLY A 66 -3.46 -4.61 -3.69
CA GLY A 66 -3.88 -5.83 -2.99
C GLY A 66 -3.37 -7.08 -3.69
N ILE A 67 -3.62 -7.19 -5.00
CA ILE A 67 -3.12 -8.30 -5.83
C ILE A 67 -1.60 -8.37 -5.77
N TRP A 68 -0.91 -7.24 -5.95
CA TRP A 68 0.55 -7.18 -5.95
C TRP A 68 1.18 -7.61 -4.61
N ILE A 69 0.57 -7.23 -3.47
CA ILE A 69 1.04 -7.63 -2.14
C ILE A 69 0.71 -9.11 -1.87
N LEU A 70 -0.50 -9.56 -2.24
CA LEU A 70 -0.97 -10.93 -2.03
C LEU A 70 -0.10 -11.98 -2.75
N PHE A 71 0.48 -11.62 -3.90
CA PHE A 71 1.41 -12.46 -4.65
C PHE A 71 2.82 -12.58 -4.03
N SER A 72 3.05 -12.00 -2.85
CA SER A 72 4.31 -12.20 -2.12
C SER A 72 4.39 -13.60 -1.50
N LEU A 73 5.57 -14.23 -1.55
CA LEU A 73 5.76 -15.61 -1.08
C LEU A 73 5.81 -15.72 0.45
N THR A 74 6.25 -14.65 1.11
CA THR A 74 6.40 -14.56 2.58
C THR A 74 5.88 -13.22 3.09
N ILE A 75 5.55 -13.15 4.39
CA ILE A 75 5.20 -11.88 5.05
C ILE A 75 6.32 -10.85 4.88
N LEU A 76 7.58 -11.27 4.99
CA LEU A 76 8.72 -10.37 4.82
C LEU A 76 8.69 -9.65 3.48
N GLN A 77 8.38 -10.38 2.40
CA GLN A 77 8.30 -9.79 1.06
C GLN A 77 7.10 -8.84 0.94
N ALA A 78 5.96 -9.20 1.52
CA ALA A 78 4.79 -8.31 1.56
C ALA A 78 5.09 -7.01 2.33
N LEU A 79 5.72 -7.11 3.50
CA LEU A 79 6.14 -5.95 4.29
C LEU A 79 7.15 -5.08 3.53
N LYS A 80 8.14 -5.68 2.87
CA LYS A 80 9.11 -4.94 2.04
C LYS A 80 8.41 -4.17 0.92
N LYS A 81 7.46 -4.79 0.21
CA LYS A 81 6.68 -4.12 -0.84
C LYS A 81 5.91 -2.92 -0.31
N ILE A 82 5.21 -3.09 0.82
CA ILE A 82 4.48 -2.01 1.47
C ILE A 82 5.43 -0.88 1.86
N LEU A 83 6.55 -1.21 2.51
CA LEU A 83 7.51 -0.23 3.01
C LEU A 83 8.21 0.52 1.87
N TYR A 84 8.64 -0.16 0.81
CA TYR A 84 9.26 0.50 -0.34
C TYR A 84 8.27 1.38 -1.10
N ALA A 85 7.03 0.92 -1.29
CA ALA A 85 6.00 1.72 -1.94
C ALA A 85 5.64 2.95 -1.10
N SER A 86 5.49 2.81 0.22
CA SER A 86 5.22 3.94 1.10
C SER A 86 6.36 4.95 1.09
N LEU A 87 7.60 4.48 1.12
CA LEU A 87 8.79 5.33 1.10
C LEU A 87 8.92 6.09 -0.23
N LEU A 88 8.58 5.45 -1.34
CA LEU A 88 8.54 6.11 -2.65
C LEU A 88 7.45 7.20 -2.70
N ILE A 89 6.26 6.91 -2.17
CA ILE A 89 5.17 7.90 -2.11
C ILE A 89 5.54 9.08 -1.21
N THR A 90 6.13 8.83 -0.03
CA THR A 90 6.55 9.91 0.86
C THR A 90 7.69 10.75 0.27
N LEU A 91 8.68 10.13 -0.38
CA LEU A 91 9.71 10.87 -1.12
C LEU A 91 9.10 11.77 -2.19
N PHE A 92 8.12 11.25 -2.93
CA PHE A 92 7.41 12.04 -3.94
C PHE A 92 6.67 13.24 -3.34
N LEU A 93 6.00 13.06 -2.19
CA LEU A 93 5.34 14.14 -1.46
C LEU A 93 6.33 15.22 -0.99
N ILE A 94 7.49 14.81 -0.45
CA ILE A 94 8.55 15.73 0.00
C ILE A 94 9.11 16.54 -1.18
N ILE A 95 9.41 15.88 -2.31
CA ILE A 95 9.92 16.57 -3.51
C ILE A 95 8.92 17.61 -4.03
N LYS A 96 7.62 17.35 -3.86
CA LYS A 96 6.55 18.29 -4.24
C LYS A 96 6.27 19.36 -3.19
N GLY A 97 6.98 19.38 -2.07
CA GLY A 97 6.80 20.37 -0.99
C GLY A 97 5.45 20.25 -0.29
N ILE A 98 4.85 19.05 -0.31
CA ILE A 98 3.56 18.76 0.33
C ILE A 98 3.77 18.48 1.83
N LEU A 99 4.95 17.94 2.16
CA LEU A 99 5.38 17.49 3.47
C LEU A 99 6.81 17.97 3.69
#